data_AF-A0A484ZQF4-F1
#
_entry.id   AF-A0A484ZQF4-F1
#
_cell.length_a   1.000
_cell.length_b   1.000
_cell.length_c   1.000
_cell.angle_alpha   90.00
_cell.angle_beta   90.00
_cell.angle_gamma   90.00
#
_symmetry.space_group_name_H-M   'P 1'
#
loop_
_entity.id
_entity.type
_entity.pdbx_description
1 polymer ?
#
loop_
_entity_poly.entity_id
_entity_poly.type
_entity_poly.pdbx_seq_one_letter_code
_entity_poly.pdbx_strand_id
1 'polypeptide(L)'
;MTLVGIFLIPPTGHVEATDGTFLGIYLALWGIFTLFMFFGTLRGNRVIQFVFASLTVLFFLLAYGNITGNKAVITFAGFEGIICGASAIYLAMAEVLNEQFGRTVLPIGEPKAA
;
A
#
# COMPACT_ATOMS: atom_id res chain seq x y z
N MET A 1 0.35 5.37 -14.35
CA MET A 1 -0.58 5.43 -15.51
C MET A 1 -1.03 4.05 -16.02
N THR A 2 -0.50 2.93 -15.51
CA THR A 2 -0.88 1.57 -15.97
C THR A 2 -2.09 0.99 -15.22
N LEU A 3 -2.19 1.20 -13.90
CA LEU A 3 -3.29 0.69 -13.05
C LEU A 3 -4.67 1.23 -13.47
N VAL A 4 -4.72 2.50 -13.90
CA VAL A 4 -5.95 3.14 -14.39
C VAL A 4 -6.39 2.53 -15.73
N GLY A 5 -5.44 2.23 -16.63
CA GLY A 5 -5.73 1.61 -17.92
C GLY A 5 -6.36 0.21 -17.81
N ILE A 6 -5.97 -0.57 -16.80
CA ILE A 6 -6.53 -1.91 -16.56
C ILE A 6 -7.99 -1.85 -16.05
N PHE A 7 -8.35 -0.81 -15.30
CA PHE A 7 -9.70 -0.67 -14.72
C PHE A 7 -10.71 0.04 -15.63
N LEU A 8 -10.24 0.89 -16.55
CA LEU A 8 -11.11 1.74 -17.39
C LEU A 8 -11.33 1.22 -18.81
N ILE A 9 -10.55 0.24 -19.28
CA ILE A 9 -10.72 -0.32 -20.61
C ILE A 9 -11.76 -1.45 -20.52
N PRO A 10 -13.01 -1.24 -21.01
CA PRO A 10 -13.96 -2.34 -21.14
C PRO A 10 -13.38 -3.40 -22.08
N PRO A 11 -13.68 -4.69 -21.87
CA PRO A 11 -13.19 -5.77 -22.73
C PRO A 11 -13.82 -5.63 -24.11
N THR A 12 -13.20 -4.79 -24.94
CA THR A 12 -13.26 -4.92 -26.39
C THR A 12 -12.50 -6.22 -26.71
N GLY A 13 -12.98 -7.05 -27.62
CA GLY A 13 -12.50 -8.43 -27.87
C GLY A 13 -11.02 -8.65 -28.22
N HIS A 14 -10.15 -7.68 -27.94
CA HIS A 14 -8.68 -7.73 -28.02
C HIS A 14 -7.99 -7.61 -26.64
N VAL A 15 -8.74 -7.40 -25.55
CA VAL A 15 -8.22 -7.36 -24.17
C VAL A 15 -8.89 -8.48 -23.38
N GLU A 16 -8.19 -9.61 -23.26
CA GLU A 16 -8.66 -10.74 -22.46
C GLU A 16 -8.65 -10.38 -20.97
N ALA A 17 -9.59 -10.96 -20.21
CA ALA A 17 -9.62 -10.81 -18.76
C ALA A 17 -8.24 -11.18 -18.19
N THR A 18 -7.64 -10.28 -17.41
CA THR A 18 -6.32 -10.51 -16.82
C THR A 18 -6.36 -11.78 -15.98
N ASP A 19 -5.56 -12.78 -16.33
CA ASP A 19 -5.43 -14.01 -15.57
C ASP A 19 -5.09 -13.68 -14.11
N GLY A 20 -5.80 -14.30 -13.16
CA GLY A 20 -5.61 -14.05 -11.73
C GLY A 20 -4.16 -14.29 -11.30
N THR A 21 -3.50 -15.28 -11.92
CA THR A 21 -2.08 -15.56 -11.72
C THR A 21 -1.19 -14.41 -12.16
N PHE A 22 -1.46 -13.81 -13.33
CA PHE A 22 -0.70 -12.69 -13.85
C PHE A 22 -0.85 -11.45 -12.97
N LEU A 23 -2.07 -11.15 -12.54
CA LEU A 23 -2.35 -10.07 -11.59
C LEU A 23 -1.61 -10.30 -10.25
N GLY A 24 -1.61 -11.55 -9.77
CA GLY A 24 -0.90 -11.92 -8.54
C GLY A 24 0.62 -11.76 -8.64
N ILE A 25 1.24 -12.15 -9.75
CA ILE A 25 2.68 -11.96 -10.00
C ILE A 25 3.02 -10.46 -10.08
N TYR A 26 2.19 -9.67 -10.76
CA TYR A 26 2.36 -8.21 -10.81
C TYR A 26 2.32 -7.58 -9.42
N LEU A 27 1.37 -8.01 -8.57
CA LEU A 27 1.26 -7.55 -7.19
C LEU A 27 2.43 -8.02 -6.32
N ALA A 28 2.99 -9.22 -6.56
CA ALA A 28 4.16 -9.71 -5.86
C ALA A 28 5.41 -8.85 -6.16
N LEU A 29 5.60 -8.46 -7.43
CA LEU A 29 6.68 -7.55 -7.82
C LEU A 29 6.52 -6.18 -7.15
N TRP A 30 5.28 -5.67 -7.09
CA TRP A 30 4.97 -4.46 -6.33
C TRP A 30 5.28 -4.61 -4.84
N GLY A 31 4.92 -5.74 -4.22
CA GLY A 31 5.23 -6.03 -2.82
C GLY A 31 6.73 -6.06 -2.53
N ILE A 32 7.54 -6.63 -3.43
CA ILE A 32 8.99 -6.61 -3.33
C ILE A 32 9.53 -5.18 -3.40
N PHE A 33 9.05 -4.37 -4.36
CA PHE A 33 9.43 -2.97 -4.46
C PHE A 33 9.08 -2.18 -3.19
N THR A 34 7.86 -2.34 -2.68
CA THR A 34 7.42 -1.69 -1.44
C THR A 34 8.25 -2.16 -0.24
N LEU A 35 8.64 -3.44 -0.18
CA LEU A 35 9.53 -3.95 0.86
C LEU A 35 10.91 -3.26 0.84
N PHE A 36 11.49 -3.05 -0.34
CA PHE A 36 12.73 -2.27 -0.45
C PHE A 36 12.54 -0.82 0.00
N MET A 37 11.42 -0.18 -0.33
CA MET A 37 11.11 1.15 0.18
C MET A 37 10.91 1.17 1.70
N PHE A 38 10.30 0.13 2.28
CA PHE A 38 10.14 0.00 3.73
C PHE A 38 11.50 0.07 4.44
N PHE A 39 12.54 -0.61 3.94
CA PHE A 39 13.89 -0.47 4.47
C PHE A 39 14.43 0.97 4.39
N GLY A 40 14.08 1.72 3.34
CA GLY A 40 14.38 3.15 3.23
C GLY A 40 13.68 4.00 4.30
N THR A 41 12.47 3.59 4.73
CA THR A 41 11.70 4.30 5.77
C THR A 41 12.17 4.07 7.20
N LEU A 42 13.14 3.16 7.44
CA LEU A 42 13.64 2.86 8.79
C LEU A 42 14.27 4.06 9.52
N ARG A 43 14.72 5.07 8.78
CA ARG A 43 15.20 6.35 9.35
C ARG A 43 14.11 7.43 9.46
N GLY A 44 12.91 7.16 8.96
CA GLY A 44 11.77 8.06 8.97
C GLY A 44 10.92 7.97 10.24
N ASN A 45 9.74 8.58 10.18
CA ASN A 45 8.78 8.59 11.28
C ASN A 45 8.13 7.19 11.49
N ARG A 46 7.65 6.90 12.71
CA ARG A 46 7.06 5.58 13.02
C ARG A 46 5.83 5.28 12.18
N VAL A 47 5.07 6.30 11.81
CA VAL A 47 3.82 6.15 11.03
C VAL A 47 4.12 5.75 9.58
N ILE A 48 5.13 6.33 8.93
CA ILE A 48 5.51 5.97 7.56
C ILE A 48 6.08 4.55 7.51
N GLN A 49 6.80 4.12 8.55
CA GLN A 49 7.20 2.72 8.71
C GLN A 49 5.98 1.80 8.78
N PHE A 50 4.97 2.15 9.57
CA PHE A 50 3.74 1.37 9.66
C PHE A 50 3.02 1.30 8.30
N VAL A 51 2.86 2.43 7.62
CA VAL A 51 2.20 2.50 6.29
C VAL A 51 2.92 1.61 5.29
N PHE A 52 4.25 1.68 5.20
CA PHE A 52 5.02 0.85 4.28
C PHE A 52 5.01 -0.62 4.67
N ALA A 53 5.07 -0.94 5.96
CA ALA A 53 4.98 -2.32 6.44
C ALA A 53 3.62 -2.94 6.12
N SER A 54 2.51 -2.24 6.41
CA SER A 54 1.16 -2.71 6.06
C SER A 54 1.03 -2.83 4.55
N LEU A 55 1.46 -1.82 3.78
CA LEU A 55 1.37 -1.87 2.32
C LEU A 55 2.15 -3.05 1.71
N THR A 56 3.32 -3.40 2.26
CA THR A 56 4.05 -4.59 1.86
C THR A 56 3.25 -5.86 2.14
N VAL A 57 2.70 -6.01 3.35
CA VAL A 57 1.85 -7.14 3.73
C VAL A 57 0.64 -7.24 2.78
N LEU A 58 -0.01 -6.13 2.49
CA LEU A 58 -1.12 -6.02 1.56
C LEU A 58 -0.79 -6.58 0.19
N PHE A 59 0.29 -6.12 -0.42
CA PHE A 59 0.67 -6.59 -1.75
C PHE A 59 0.96 -8.09 -1.78
N PHE A 60 1.61 -8.63 -0.75
CA PHE A 60 1.84 -10.08 -0.65
C PHE A 60 0.54 -10.87 -0.43
N LEU A 61 -0.39 -10.35 0.37
CA LEU A 61 -1.69 -10.98 0.61
C LEU A 61 -2.56 -10.98 -0.66
N LEU A 62 -2.64 -9.86 -1.38
CA LEU A 62 -3.36 -9.84 -2.65
C LEU A 62 -2.69 -10.72 -3.70
N ALA A 63 -1.35 -10.75 -3.75
CA ALA A 63 -0.62 -11.62 -4.67
C ALA A 63 -0.96 -13.09 -4.42
N TYR A 64 -0.85 -13.53 -3.17
CA TYR A 64 -1.20 -14.89 -2.77
C TYR A 64 -2.68 -15.20 -3.02
N GLY A 65 -3.58 -14.29 -2.66
CA GLY A 65 -5.03 -14.46 -2.87
C GLY A 65 -5.40 -14.58 -4.35
N ASN A 66 -4.76 -13.82 -5.23
CA ASN A 66 -5.01 -13.88 -6.68
C ASN A 66 -4.38 -15.12 -7.35
N ILE A 67 -3.19 -15.56 -6.90
CA ILE A 67 -2.55 -16.79 -7.40
C ILE A 67 -3.33 -18.03 -6.97
N THR A 68 -3.79 -18.08 -5.71
CA THR A 68 -4.53 -19.23 -5.18
C THR A 68 -6.02 -19.20 -5.47
N GLY A 69 -6.55 -18.09 -5.98
CA GLY A 69 -7.98 -17.87 -6.18
C GLY A 69 -8.80 -17.82 -4.87
N ASN A 70 -8.14 -17.67 -3.72
CA ASN A 70 -8.81 -17.70 -2.42
C ASN A 70 -9.46 -16.36 -2.07
N LYS A 71 -10.77 -16.28 -2.26
CA LYS A 71 -11.57 -15.07 -1.97
C LYS A 71 -11.48 -14.62 -0.52
N ALA A 72 -11.32 -15.53 0.45
CA ALA A 72 -11.22 -15.16 1.86
C ALA A 72 -9.95 -14.36 2.15
N VAL A 73 -8.83 -14.74 1.53
CA VAL A 73 -7.56 -14.01 1.63
C VAL A 73 -7.71 -12.62 1.02
N ILE A 74 -8.37 -12.50 -0.15
CA ILE A 74 -8.60 -11.21 -0.81
C ILE A 74 -9.48 -10.29 0.06
N THR A 75 -10.52 -10.83 0.71
CA THR A 75 -11.36 -10.05 1.63
C THR A 75 -10.56 -9.57 2.84
N PHE A 76 -9.74 -10.45 3.43
CA PHE A 76 -8.88 -10.07 4.55
C PHE A 76 -7.86 -8.99 4.16
N ALA A 77 -7.26 -9.12 2.97
CA ALA A 77 -6.37 -8.13 2.39
C ALA A 77 -7.06 -6.77 2.18
N GLY A 78 -8.35 -6.78 1.83
CA GLY A 78 -9.17 -5.57 1.73
C GLY A 78 -9.32 -4.85 3.08
N PHE A 79 -9.56 -5.58 4.16
CA PHE A 79 -9.62 -5.00 5.51
C PHE A 79 -8.29 -4.38 5.93
N GLU A 80 -7.19 -5.09 5.68
CA GLU A 80 -5.85 -4.58 5.94
C GLU A 80 -5.55 -3.34 5.10
N GLY A 81 -6.04 -3.28 3.86
CA GLY A 81 -5.95 -2.10 3.00
C GLY A 81 -6.70 -0.88 3.49
N ILE A 82 -7.85 -1.07 4.14
CA ILE A 82 -8.57 0.04 4.79
C ILE A 82 -7.72 0.62 5.92
N ILE A 83 -7.08 -0.23 6.73
CA ILE A 83 -6.21 0.19 7.82
C ILE A 83 -4.97 0.91 7.27
N CYS A 84 -4.32 0.33 6.25
CA CYS A 84 -3.19 0.94 5.55
C CYS A 84 -3.56 2.32 5.00
N GLY A 85 -4.68 2.43 4.27
CA GLY A 85 -5.15 3.69 3.70
C GLY A 85 -5.49 4.74 4.76
N ALA A 86 -6.16 4.34 5.83
CA ALA A 86 -6.45 5.23 6.96
C ALA A 86 -5.18 5.76 7.63
N SER A 87 -4.16 4.90 7.80
CA SER A 87 -2.87 5.32 8.37
C SER A 87 -2.11 6.28 7.45
N ALA A 88 -2.20 6.11 6.13
CA ALA A 88 -1.62 7.04 5.17
C ALA A 88 -2.32 8.41 5.17
N ILE A 89 -3.65 8.44 5.30
CA ILE A 89 -4.41 9.68 5.45
C ILE A 89 -4.03 10.40 6.75
N TYR A 90 -3.90 9.66 7.86
CA TYR A 90 -3.44 10.22 9.13
C TYR A 90 -2.06 10.85 9.01
N LEU A 91 -1.11 10.16 8.36
CA LEU A 91 0.24 10.68 8.13
C LEU A 91 0.20 11.98 7.32
N ALA A 92 -0.53 11.99 6.19
CA ALA A 92 -0.64 13.16 5.33
C ALA A 92 -1.24 14.36 6.08
N MET A 93 -2.30 14.17 6.86
CA MET A 93 -2.87 15.24 7.67
C MET A 93 -1.90 15.69 8.76
N ALA A 94 -1.22 14.76 9.42
CA ALA A 94 -0.29 15.09 10.48
C ALA A 94 0.92 15.88 9.97
N GLU A 95 1.46 15.55 8.81
CA GLU A 95 2.53 16.33 8.16
C GLU A 95 2.04 17.74 7.82
N VAL A 96 0.87 17.87 7.18
CA VAL A 96 0.30 19.19 6.84
C VAL A 96 0.06 20.04 8.10
N LEU A 97 -0.56 19.48 9.15
CA LEU A 97 -0.81 20.24 10.38
C LEU A 97 0.51 20.61 11.08
N ASN A 98 1.45 19.67 11.21
CA ASN A 98 2.72 19.96 11.88
C ASN A 98 3.52 21.04 11.16
N GLU A 99 3.50 21.03 9.83
CA GLU A 99 4.16 22.05 9.00
C GLU A 99 3.46 23.41 9.11
N GLN A 100 2.13 23.47 9.01
CA GLN A 100 1.38 24.73 9.11
C GLN A 100 1.47 25.39 10.50
N PHE A 101 1.49 24.60 11.57
CA PHE A 101 1.54 25.12 12.94
C PHE A 101 2.98 25.25 13.49
N GLY A 102 3.99 24.81 12.74
CA GLY A 102 5.40 24.88 13.15
C GLY A 102 5.72 24.11 14.44
N ARG A 103 4.86 23.17 14.84
CA ARG A 103 4.97 22.35 16.06
C ARG A 103 4.28 21.02 15.85
N THR A 104 4.67 20.00 16.60
CA THR A 104 4.01 18.68 16.56
C THR A 104 2.59 18.77 17.14
N VAL A 105 1.59 18.93 16.28
CA VAL A 105 0.15 18.91 16.61
C VAL A 105 -0.35 17.47 16.65
N LEU A 106 0.05 16.67 15.67
CA LEU A 106 -0.25 15.24 15.60
C LEU A 106 1.04 14.43 15.70
N PRO A 107 1.16 13.53 16.69
CA PRO A 107 2.37 12.73 16.86
C PRO A 107 2.48 11.72 15.71
N ILE A 108 3.53 11.88 14.90
CA ILE A 108 3.91 10.93 13.84
C ILE A 108 5.08 10.01 14.26
N GLY A 109 5.55 10.16 15.51
CA GLY A 109 6.71 9.43 16.03
C GLY A 109 7.98 9.83 15.28
N GLU A 110 8.22 11.13 15.18
CA GLU A 110 9.46 11.68 14.62
C GLU A 110 10.66 11.10 15.39
N PRO A 111 11.74 10.69 14.68
CA PRO A 111 12.98 10.29 15.35
C PRO A 111 13.43 11.44 16.25
N LYS A 112 13.67 11.15 17.53
CA LYS A 112 14.26 12.13 18.45
C LYS A 112 15.61 12.53 17.85
N ALA A 113 15.75 13.79 17.41
CA ALA A 113 17.04 14.33 17.03
C ALA A 113 17.98 14.14 18.22
N ALA A 114 19.08 13.41 17.99
CA ALA A 114 20.14 13.25 18.97
C ALA A 114 20.93 14.55 19.11
#